data_AF-A0A3M0ZZ93-F1
#
_entry.id   AF-A0A3M0ZZ93-F1
#
_cell.length_a   1.000
_cell.length_b   1.000
_cell.length_c   1.000
_cell.angle_alpha   90.00
_cell.angle_beta   90.00
_cell.angle_gamma   90.00
#
_symmetry.space_group_name_H-M   'P 1'
#
loop_
_entity.id
_entity.type
_entity.pdbx_description
1 polymer ?
#
loop_
_entity_poly.entity_id
_entity_poly.type
_entity_poly.pdbx_seq_one_letter_code
_entity_poly.pdbx_strand_id
1 'polypeptide(L)'
;MARGKTKRAQAGRGRGIAGWLRRLFLRAALIAIAAALLAVSVFAVFDPPVTRTMAEERRRLGQIDHAWVPLEEVAPVMRRAVVAAEDANFCLHWGFDLAAIRAAIEDGAARGASTITQQTVKNVYLWQGRSW
;
A
#
# COMPACT_ATOMS: atom_id res chain seq x y z
N MET A 1 -22.26 -66.76 20.46
CA MET A 1 -21.23 -66.57 19.43
C MET A 1 -21.20 -65.12 18.97
N ALA A 2 -19.99 -64.63 18.67
CA ALA A 2 -19.56 -63.26 18.36
C ALA A 2 -20.42 -62.51 17.32
N ARG A 3 -20.82 -61.25 17.58
CA ARG A 3 -20.13 -59.97 17.31
C ARG A 3 -20.09 -59.60 15.80
N GLY A 4 -20.77 -58.51 15.46
CA GLY A 4 -20.68 -57.87 14.15
C GLY A 4 -21.33 -56.49 14.12
N LYS A 5 -20.96 -55.57 15.03
CA LYS A 5 -21.38 -54.17 14.95
C LYS A 5 -20.58 -53.48 13.83
N THR A 6 -21.18 -53.30 12.66
CA THR A 6 -20.66 -52.44 11.59
C THR A 6 -20.72 -50.98 12.03
N LYS A 7 -19.60 -50.45 12.55
CA LYS A 7 -19.40 -49.01 12.69
C LYS A 7 -19.15 -48.43 11.29
N ARG A 8 -20.21 -47.96 10.63
CA ARG A 8 -20.06 -47.08 9.45
C ARG A 8 -19.42 -45.77 9.92
N ALA A 9 -18.25 -45.46 9.36
CA ALA A 9 -17.46 -44.28 9.67
C ALA A 9 -18.25 -43.00 9.33
N GLN A 10 -18.77 -42.35 10.36
CA GLN A 10 -19.34 -41.01 10.28
C GLN A 10 -18.19 -39.99 10.44
N ALA A 11 -17.32 -39.90 9.45
CA ALA A 11 -16.21 -38.93 9.46
C ALA A 11 -16.05 -38.35 8.04
N GLY A 12 -16.61 -37.17 7.80
CA GLY A 12 -16.38 -36.50 6.51
C GLY A 12 -17.15 -35.22 6.22
N ARG A 13 -18.22 -34.89 6.95
CA ARG A 13 -19.09 -33.75 6.57
C ARG A 13 -18.50 -32.37 6.94
N GLY A 14 -17.67 -32.27 7.98
CA GLY A 14 -17.05 -31.01 8.43
C GLY A 14 -15.81 -30.56 7.64
N ARG A 15 -15.11 -31.48 6.96
CA ARG A 15 -13.91 -31.15 6.15
C ARG A 15 -14.25 -30.45 4.82
N GLY A 16 -15.46 -30.66 4.30
CA GLY A 16 -15.90 -30.10 3.00
C GLY A 16 -16.19 -28.60 3.05
N ILE A 17 -16.89 -28.13 4.08
CA ILE A 17 -17.30 -26.72 4.23
C ILE A 17 -16.10 -25.84 4.57
N ALA A 18 -15.28 -26.24 5.56
CA ALA A 18 -14.07 -25.50 5.91
C ALA A 18 -13.07 -25.41 4.74
N GLY A 19 -12.91 -26.50 3.97
CA GLY A 19 -12.08 -26.50 2.76
C GLY A 19 -12.67 -25.67 1.62
N TRP A 20 -13.99 -25.55 1.50
CA TRP A 20 -14.66 -24.67 0.54
C TRP A 20 -14.52 -23.19 0.92
N LEU A 21 -14.78 -22.84 2.19
CA LEU A 21 -14.58 -21.48 2.71
C LEU A 21 -13.13 -21.02 2.57
N ARG A 22 -12.16 -21.89 2.89
CA ARG A 22 -10.73 -21.60 2.68
C ARG A 22 -10.43 -21.30 1.20
N ARG A 23 -10.98 -22.08 0.28
CA ARG A 23 -10.79 -21.87 -1.16
C ARG A 23 -11.41 -20.55 -1.64
N LEU A 24 -12.59 -20.21 -1.13
CA LEU A 24 -13.24 -18.93 -1.44
C LEU A 24 -12.41 -17.76 -0.92
N PHE A 25 -11.95 -17.83 0.34
CA PHE A 25 -11.09 -16.82 0.93
C PHE A 25 -9.79 -16.63 0.14
N LEU A 26 -9.09 -17.72 -0.18
CA LEU A 26 -7.84 -17.66 -0.96
C LEU A 26 -8.07 -17.07 -2.36
N ARG A 27 -9.17 -17.42 -3.03
CA ARG A 27 -9.53 -16.83 -4.32
C ARG A 27 -9.81 -15.33 -4.19
N ALA A 28 -10.59 -14.93 -3.18
CA ALA A 28 -10.88 -13.52 -2.92
C ALA A 28 -9.60 -12.74 -2.61
N ALA A 29 -8.69 -13.29 -1.81
CA ALA A 29 -7.39 -12.68 -1.51
C ALA A 29 -6.53 -12.53 -2.77
N LEU A 30 -6.45 -13.57 -3.61
CA LEU A 30 -5.71 -13.49 -4.88
C LEU A 30 -6.31 -12.45 -5.83
N ILE A 31 -7.64 -12.38 -5.93
CA ILE A 31 -8.33 -11.36 -6.75
C ILE A 31 -8.03 -9.96 -6.20
N ALA A 32 -8.06 -9.77 -4.88
CA ALA A 32 -7.76 -8.50 -4.26
C ALA A 32 -6.30 -8.06 -4.51
N ILE A 33 -5.34 -8.98 -4.39
CA ILE A 33 -3.93 -8.73 -4.70
C ILE A 33 -3.77 -8.37 -6.17
N ALA A 34 -4.37 -9.14 -7.09
CA ALA A 34 -4.30 -8.87 -8.52
C ALA A 34 -4.92 -7.51 -8.87
N ALA A 35 -6.05 -7.16 -8.27
CA ALA A 35 -6.70 -5.86 -8.46
C ALA A 35 -5.83 -4.71 -7.93
N ALA A 36 -5.19 -4.88 -6.77
CA ALA A 36 -4.27 -3.88 -6.22
C ALA A 36 -3.04 -3.69 -7.12
N LEU A 37 -2.42 -4.78 -7.57
CA LEU A 37 -1.29 -4.73 -8.50
C LEU A 37 -1.67 -4.06 -9.82
N LEU A 38 -2.87 -4.36 -10.35
CA LEU A 38 -3.39 -3.72 -11.55
C LEU A 38 -3.57 -2.21 -11.33
N ALA A 39 -4.20 -1.80 -10.22
CA ALA A 39 -4.42 -0.39 -9.89
C ALA A 39 -3.10 0.39 -9.74
N VAL A 40 -2.07 -0.24 -9.16
CA VAL A 40 -0.72 0.34 -9.05
C VAL A 40 -0.06 0.45 -10.42
N SER A 41 -0.13 -0.61 -11.23
CA SER A 41 0.56 -0.69 -12.53
C SER A 41 -0.02 0.28 -13.56
N VAL A 42 -1.31 0.60 -13.49
CA VAL A 42 -1.92 1.59 -14.41
C VAL A 42 -1.22 2.94 -14.29
N PHE A 43 -0.98 3.43 -13.07
CA PHE A 43 -0.34 4.75 -12.89
C PHE A 43 1.19 4.72 -12.93
N ALA A 44 1.79 3.54 -13.13
CA ALA A 44 3.20 3.44 -13.48
C ALA A 44 3.47 3.78 -14.96
N VAL A 45 2.43 3.70 -15.80
CA VAL A 45 2.52 3.95 -17.25
C VAL A 45 1.75 5.21 -17.65
N PHE A 46 0.66 5.51 -16.96
CA PHE A 46 -0.16 6.68 -17.21
C PHE A 46 -0.12 7.62 -16.03
N ASP A 47 0.02 8.92 -16.29
CA ASP A 47 -0.05 9.90 -15.23
C ASP A 47 -1.41 9.82 -14.52
N PRO A 48 -1.44 9.80 -13.17
CA PRO A 48 -2.71 9.80 -12.47
C PRO A 48 -3.45 11.10 -12.78
N PRO A 49 -4.78 11.02 -13.00
CA PRO A 49 -5.61 12.20 -13.19
C PRO A 49 -5.71 12.97 -11.85
N VAL A 50 -6.71 13.86 -11.73
CA VAL A 50 -6.97 14.58 -10.47
C VAL A 50 -7.15 13.59 -9.31
N THR A 51 -6.16 13.54 -8.41
CA THR A 51 -6.22 12.71 -7.21
C THR A 51 -7.09 13.35 -6.14
N ARG A 52 -7.45 12.59 -5.10
CA ARG A 52 -8.16 13.15 -3.93
C ARG A 52 -7.38 14.27 -3.27
N THR A 53 -6.06 14.11 -3.15
CA THR A 53 -5.17 15.13 -2.58
C THR A 53 -5.21 16.40 -3.43
N MET A 54 -5.12 16.30 -4.76
CA MET A 54 -5.24 17.46 -5.65
C MET A 54 -6.60 18.14 -5.53
N ALA A 55 -7.69 17.39 -5.38
CA ALA A 55 -9.03 17.94 -5.21
C ALA A 55 -9.23 18.63 -3.85
N GLU A 56 -8.65 18.07 -2.78
CA GLU A 56 -8.62 18.67 -1.44
C GLU A 56 -7.80 19.97 -1.44
N GLU A 57 -6.61 19.96 -2.01
CA GLU A 57 -5.74 21.13 -2.11
C GLU A 57 -6.33 22.22 -3.00
N ARG A 58 -6.96 21.87 -4.12
CA ARG A 58 -7.71 22.82 -4.95
C ARG A 58 -8.84 23.49 -4.17
N ARG A 59 -9.55 22.75 -3.33
CA ARG A 59 -10.60 23.32 -2.47
C ARG A 59 -10.01 24.25 -1.40
N ARG A 60 -8.85 23.90 -0.83
CA ARG A 60 -8.16 24.67 0.21
C ARG A 60 -7.53 25.96 -0.33
N LEU A 61 -6.90 25.90 -1.49
CA LEU A 61 -6.10 26.98 -2.08
C LEU A 61 -6.87 27.77 -3.16
N GLY A 62 -8.08 27.33 -3.53
CA GLY A 62 -8.88 27.86 -4.63
C GLY A 62 -8.44 27.36 -6.00
N GLN A 63 -7.13 27.32 -6.25
CA GLN A 63 -6.53 26.74 -7.45
C GLN A 63 -5.25 25.99 -7.12
N ILE A 64 -4.89 25.05 -8.00
CA ILE A 64 -3.58 24.39 -8.00
C ILE A 64 -2.97 24.56 -9.39
N ASP A 65 -1.69 24.92 -9.42
CA ASP A 65 -0.87 24.84 -10.62
C ASP A 65 -0.12 23.52 -10.59
N HIS A 66 -0.29 22.72 -11.65
CA HIS A 66 0.21 21.36 -11.70
C HIS A 66 0.49 20.96 -13.15
N ALA A 67 1.72 20.53 -13.41
CA ALA A 67 2.15 19.93 -14.67
C ALA A 67 2.97 18.67 -14.38
N TRP A 68 2.70 17.59 -15.13
CA TRP A 68 3.55 16.41 -15.13
C TRP A 68 4.83 16.73 -15.89
N VAL A 69 5.97 16.42 -15.29
CA VAL A 69 7.30 16.68 -15.86
C VAL A 69 8.12 15.39 -15.77
N PRO A 70 8.72 14.92 -16.87
CA PRO A 70 9.63 13.78 -16.86
C PRO A 70 10.79 14.00 -15.89
N LEU A 71 11.22 12.95 -15.18
CA LEU A 71 12.27 13.06 -14.17
C LEU A 71 13.62 13.55 -14.74
N GLU A 72 13.85 13.29 -16.02
CA GLU A 72 15.03 13.69 -16.79
C GLU A 72 15.09 15.21 -17.00
N GLU A 73 13.94 15.86 -17.09
CA GLU A 73 13.81 17.32 -17.22
C GLU A 73 13.95 18.04 -15.86
N VAL A 74 13.82 17.30 -14.75
CA VAL A 74 14.03 17.83 -13.41
C VAL A 74 15.52 18.01 -13.13
N ALA A 75 15.90 19.24 -12.79
CA ALA A 75 17.27 19.59 -12.43
C ALA A 75 17.86 18.60 -11.41
N PRO A 76 19.06 18.02 -11.63
CA PRO A 76 19.63 17.02 -10.74
C PRO A 76 19.77 17.48 -9.28
N VAL A 77 20.01 18.78 -9.07
CA VAL A 77 20.08 19.37 -7.73
C VAL A 77 18.74 19.34 -7.00
N MET A 78 17.63 19.55 -7.72
CA MET A 78 16.29 19.50 -7.15
C MET A 78 15.94 18.07 -6.72
N ARG A 79 16.25 17.08 -7.57
CA ARG A 79 16.07 15.65 -7.23
C ARG A 79 16.81 15.28 -5.94
N ARG A 80 18.08 15.68 -5.82
CA ARG A 80 18.87 15.44 -4.61
C ARG A 80 18.36 16.18 -3.39
N ALA A 81 17.89 17.43 -3.55
CA ALA A 81 17.35 18.22 -2.46
C ALA A 81 16.09 17.58 -1.87
N VAL A 82 15.16 17.11 -2.72
CA VAL A 82 13.95 16.42 -2.28
C VAL A 82 14.29 15.11 -1.57
N VAL A 83 15.17 14.27 -2.15
CA VAL A 83 15.61 13.03 -1.50
C VAL A 83 16.26 13.32 -0.16
N ALA A 84 17.18 14.30 -0.07
CA ALA A 84 17.84 14.62 1.20
C ALA A 84 16.89 15.16 2.27
N ALA A 85 15.87 15.93 1.88
CA ALA A 85 14.92 16.54 2.81
C ALA A 85 13.83 15.57 3.29
N GLU A 86 13.30 14.74 2.39
CA GLU A 86 12.13 13.89 2.66
C GLU A 86 12.52 12.45 3.02
N ASP A 87 13.57 11.92 2.40
CA ASP A 87 13.91 10.49 2.47
C ASP A 87 15.38 10.24 2.09
N ALA A 88 16.30 10.59 3.00
CA ALA A 88 17.74 10.55 2.73
C ALA A 88 18.27 9.16 2.36
N ASN A 89 17.54 8.10 2.74
CA ASN A 89 17.88 6.70 2.45
C ASN A 89 17.04 6.11 1.31
N PHE A 90 16.38 6.94 0.50
CA PHE A 90 15.44 6.48 -0.54
C PHE A 90 15.99 5.33 -1.40
N CYS A 91 17.25 5.45 -1.86
CA CYS A 91 17.91 4.47 -2.71
C CYS A 91 18.38 3.20 -1.99
N LEU A 92 18.33 3.19 -0.65
CA LEU A 92 18.85 2.12 0.20
C LEU A 92 17.75 1.20 0.75
N HIS A 93 16.48 1.48 0.44
CA HIS A 93 15.35 0.73 0.95
C HIS A 93 14.30 0.41 -0.12
N TRP A 94 13.41 -0.53 0.19
CA TRP A 94 12.34 -1.00 -0.70
C TRP A 94 10.97 -0.38 -0.37
N GLY A 95 10.96 0.91 -0.03
CA GLY A 95 9.76 1.70 0.26
C GLY A 95 9.43 1.88 1.75
N PHE A 96 10.17 1.23 2.65
CA PHE A 96 10.08 1.43 4.10
C PHE A 96 11.48 1.57 4.69
N ASP A 97 11.79 2.72 5.28
CA ASP A 97 12.99 2.89 6.09
C ASP A 97 12.74 2.41 7.52
N LEU A 98 13.05 1.14 7.79
CA LEU A 98 12.86 0.55 9.12
C LEU A 98 13.73 1.22 10.19
N ALA A 99 14.91 1.75 9.83
CA ALA A 99 15.79 2.44 10.76
C ALA A 99 15.20 3.81 11.14
N ALA A 100 14.71 4.57 10.15
CA ALA A 100 14.02 5.84 10.41
C ALA A 100 12.73 5.63 11.20
N ILE A 101 11.92 4.62 10.88
CA ILE A 101 10.70 4.29 11.62
C ILE A 101 11.01 3.98 13.08
N ARG A 102 11.97 3.07 13.34
CA ARG A 102 12.37 2.73 14.72
C ARG A 102 12.82 3.97 15.47
N ALA A 103 13.71 4.76 14.87
CA ALA A 103 14.30 5.89 15.55
C ALA A 103 13.34 7.11 15.63
N ALA A 104 12.25 7.14 14.87
CA ALA A 104 11.14 8.07 15.10
C ALA A 104 10.25 7.62 16.26
N ILE A 105 9.97 6.31 16.39
CA ILE A 105 9.22 5.75 17.53
C ILE A 105 9.97 6.01 18.85
N GLU A 106 11.29 5.79 18.86
CA GLU A 106 12.15 6.04 20.04
C GLU A 106 12.14 7.52 20.46
N ASP A 107 11.99 8.43 19.50
CA ASP A 107 11.89 9.89 19.71
C ASP A 107 10.44 10.37 19.92
N GLY A 108 9.53 9.47 20.31
CA GLY A 108 8.13 9.79 20.59
C GLY A 108 7.33 10.26 19.36
N ALA A 109 7.74 9.84 18.16
CA ALA A 109 7.19 10.28 16.88
C ALA A 109 7.27 11.80 16.64
N ALA A 110 8.23 12.49 17.27
CA ALA A 110 8.47 13.93 17.08
C ALA A 110 8.93 14.27 15.65
N ARG A 111 9.49 13.31 14.92
CA ARG A 111 9.91 13.43 13.53
C ARG A 111 9.17 12.48 12.60
N GLY A 112 9.02 12.88 11.34
CA GLY A 112 8.49 12.03 10.29
C GLY A 112 9.46 10.89 9.93
N ALA A 113 8.91 9.73 9.58
CA ALA A 113 9.65 8.59 9.04
C ALA A 113 9.00 8.06 7.74
N SER A 114 8.16 8.87 7.11
CA SER A 114 7.46 8.50 5.88
C SER A 114 8.40 8.57 4.69
N THR A 115 8.54 7.47 3.96
CA THR A 115 9.35 7.42 2.73
C THR A 115 8.65 8.13 1.58
N ILE A 116 9.40 8.52 0.55
CA ILE A 116 8.81 9.08 -0.68
C ILE A 116 7.77 8.11 -1.27
N THR A 117 8.05 6.80 -1.27
CA THR A 117 7.10 5.78 -1.75
C THR A 117 5.77 5.80 -0.97
N GLN A 118 5.82 5.89 0.36
CA GLN A 118 4.62 5.97 1.19
C GLN A 118 3.85 7.28 0.93
N GLN A 119 4.57 8.39 0.79
CA GLN A 119 3.97 9.68 0.45
C GLN A 119 3.29 9.63 -0.92
N THR A 120 3.91 9.02 -1.94
CA THR A 120 3.31 8.79 -3.26
C THR A 120 2.01 7.97 -3.15
N VAL A 121 2.03 6.85 -2.43
CA VAL A 121 0.82 6.02 -2.24
C VAL A 121 -0.30 6.84 -1.59
N LYS A 122 0.03 7.63 -0.56
CA LYS A 122 -0.93 8.48 0.14
C LYS A 122 -1.55 9.53 -0.79
N ASN A 123 -0.72 10.19 -1.59
CA ASN A 123 -1.14 11.28 -2.46
C ASN A 123 -1.93 10.81 -3.69
N VAL A 124 -1.59 9.64 -4.23
CA VAL A 124 -2.22 9.09 -5.45
C VAL A 124 -3.49 8.29 -5.15
N TYR A 125 -3.45 7.42 -4.14
CA TYR A 125 -4.53 6.44 -3.92
C TYR A 125 -5.38 6.69 -2.67
N LEU A 126 -4.87 7.40 -1.67
CA LEU A 126 -5.52 7.54 -0.36
C LEU A 126 -6.03 8.97 -0.11
N TRP A 127 -6.09 9.38 1.16
CA TRP A 127 -6.56 10.69 1.62
C TRP A 127 -5.60 11.27 2.66
N GLN A 128 -5.66 12.58 2.89
CA GLN A 128 -4.69 13.29 3.76
C GLN A 128 -5.01 13.26 5.26
N GLY A 129 -5.95 12.40 5.69
CA GLY A 129 -6.35 12.28 7.09
C GLY A 129 -5.23 11.73 7.98
N ARG A 130 -5.17 12.25 9.21
CA ARG A 130 -4.33 11.72 10.28
C ARG A 130 -5.25 11.40 11.45
N SER A 131 -5.23 10.15 11.92
CA SER A 131 -5.98 9.70 13.10
C SER A 131 -4.98 9.34 14.19
N TRP A 132 -4.94 10.13 15.25
CA TRP A 132 -4.19 9.86 16.47
C TRP A 132 -4.98 10.41 17.66
#